data_AF-A0A0C3MML1-F1
#
_entry.id   AF-A0A0C3MML1-F1
#
_cell.length_a   1.000
_cell.length_b   1.000
_cell.length_c   1.000
_cell.angle_alpha   90.00
_cell.angle_beta   90.00
_cell.angle_gamma   90.00
#
_symmetry.space_group_name_H-M   'P 1'
#
loop_
_entity.id
_entity.type
_entity.pdbx_description
1 polymer ?
#
loop_
_entity_poly.entity_id
_entity_poly.type
_entity_poly.pdbx_seq_one_letter_code
_entity_poly.pdbx_strand_id
1 'polypeptide(L)'
;MNNPHQIGIAVNVMRARLTLVGFNIAIVSFQLSEMFNMAGGIPIPGLSKAIHFRADMALFLALALSLLSLVAFICSSALDDQGTCDHRIFIVGELLMYLGLAHTATGFFSPLNATFLVVGQHLPDQFEQIALFREAVFYMGSLVWLAAIYIGPTIALIRAPFSKKMTLKLGLVYVASLVLMFWFSHQVTLFEAANTTKVPLKPPHFWQELLQPMLW
;
A
#
# COMPACT_ATOMS: atom_id res chain seq x y z
N MET A 1 -23.42 -35.91 7.77
CA MET A 1 -22.08 -36.51 7.91
C MET A 1 -21.07 -35.38 7.72
N ASN A 2 -20.47 -34.90 8.81
CA ASN A 2 -19.46 -33.82 8.74
C ASN A 2 -18.18 -34.40 8.16
N ASN A 3 -17.75 -33.89 7.02
CA ASN A 3 -16.48 -34.24 6.41
C ASN A 3 -15.37 -33.59 7.26
N PRO A 4 -14.44 -34.35 7.87
CA PRO A 4 -13.41 -33.80 8.79
C PRO A 4 -12.36 -32.90 8.10
N HIS A 5 -12.59 -32.54 6.83
CA HIS A 5 -11.72 -31.70 6.01
C HIS A 5 -12.40 -30.45 5.45
N GLN A 6 -13.61 -30.10 5.90
CA GLN A 6 -14.27 -28.88 5.44
C GLN A 6 -13.64 -27.67 6.14
N ILE A 7 -12.85 -26.91 5.37
CA ILE A 7 -12.14 -25.73 5.83
C ILE A 7 -13.16 -24.60 5.97
N GLY A 8 -13.39 -24.14 7.20
CA GLY A 8 -14.35 -23.07 7.45
C GLY A 8 -13.68 -21.81 7.99
N ILE A 9 -13.81 -20.69 7.29
CA ILE A 9 -13.43 -19.37 7.79
C ILE A 9 -14.64 -18.72 8.47
N ALA A 10 -14.48 -18.28 9.72
CA ALA A 10 -15.54 -17.66 10.49
C ALA A 10 -15.94 -16.27 9.95
N VAL A 11 -17.25 -16.04 9.78
CA VAL A 11 -17.85 -14.80 9.23
C VAL A 11 -17.45 -13.53 10.00
N ASN A 12 -17.22 -13.61 11.32
CA ASN A 12 -16.78 -12.44 12.10
C ASN A 12 -15.42 -11.91 11.65
N VAL A 13 -14.50 -12.80 11.26
CA VAL A 13 -13.17 -12.40 10.79
C VAL A 13 -13.27 -11.76 9.40
N MET A 14 -14.21 -12.22 8.57
CA MET A 14 -14.50 -11.61 7.28
C MET A 14 -15.07 -10.19 7.42
N ARG A 15 -16.00 -9.97 8.36
CA ARG A 15 -16.55 -8.64 8.64
C ARG A 15 -15.46 -7.64 9.05
N ALA A 16 -14.55 -8.05 9.94
CA ALA A 16 -13.43 -7.19 10.37
C ALA A 16 -12.53 -6.78 9.19
N ARG A 17 -12.23 -7.72 8.27
CA ARG A 17 -11.41 -7.45 7.07
C ARG A 17 -12.12 -6.52 6.09
N LEU A 18 -13.43 -6.72 5.85
CA LEU A 18 -14.23 -5.81 5.02
C LEU A 18 -14.27 -4.39 5.59
N THR A 19 -14.42 -4.25 6.91
CA THR A 19 -14.35 -2.94 7.58
C THR A 19 -12.98 -2.28 7.37
N LEU A 20 -11.89 -3.04 7.51
CA LEU A 20 -10.54 -2.51 7.29
C LEU A 20 -10.34 -2.04 5.84
N VAL A 21 -10.81 -2.82 4.87
CA VAL A 21 -10.77 -2.44 3.44
C VAL A 21 -11.60 -1.18 3.19
N GLY A 22 -12.83 -1.10 3.72
CA GLY A 22 -13.69 0.08 3.59
C GLY A 22 -13.05 1.33 4.19
N PHE A 23 -12.41 1.20 5.36
CA PHE A 23 -11.69 2.30 5.98
C PHE A 23 -10.47 2.73 5.16
N ASN A 24 -9.72 1.78 4.59
CA ASN A 24 -8.60 2.09 3.70
C ASN A 24 -9.07 2.86 2.45
N ILE A 25 -10.19 2.45 1.84
CA ILE A 25 -10.78 3.17 0.70
C ILE A 25 -11.16 4.60 1.09
N ALA A 26 -11.76 4.79 2.27
CA ALA A 26 -12.12 6.12 2.76
C ALA A 26 -10.89 7.02 2.94
N ILE A 27 -9.86 6.52 3.64
CA ILE A 27 -8.58 7.23 3.83
C ILE A 27 -7.98 7.62 2.48
N VAL A 28 -7.86 6.66 1.56
CA VAL A 28 -7.26 6.90 0.24
C VAL A 28 -8.06 7.94 -0.54
N SER A 29 -9.39 7.91 -0.46
CA SER A 29 -10.25 8.89 -1.12
C SER A 29 -10.05 10.31 -0.57
N PHE A 30 -9.95 10.45 0.75
CA PHE A 30 -9.63 11.74 1.38
C PHE A 30 -8.22 12.22 1.00
N GLN A 31 -7.23 11.34 1.01
CA GLN A 31 -5.86 11.69 0.66
C GLN A 31 -5.71 12.10 -0.80
N LEU A 32 -6.38 11.41 -1.73
CA LEU A 32 -6.45 11.81 -3.14
C LEU A 32 -7.03 13.22 -3.30
N SER A 33 -8.04 13.58 -2.52
CA SER A 33 -8.61 14.94 -2.54
C SER A 33 -7.64 15.99 -1.99
N GLU A 34 -6.95 15.67 -0.88
CA GLU A 34 -6.03 16.61 -0.22
C GLU A 34 -4.70 16.80 -0.97
N MET A 35 -4.21 15.80 -1.69
CA MET A 35 -2.97 15.91 -2.46
C MET A 35 -2.99 17.05 -3.48
N PHE A 36 -4.15 17.36 -4.06
CA PHE A 36 -4.30 18.51 -4.96
C PHE A 36 -4.05 19.86 -4.26
N ASN A 37 -4.01 19.91 -2.93
CA ASN A 37 -3.78 21.12 -2.16
C ASN A 37 -2.41 21.12 -1.46
N MET A 38 -1.63 20.04 -1.59
CA MET A 38 -0.30 19.96 -1.00
C MET A 38 0.71 20.80 -1.79
N ALA A 39 1.63 21.43 -1.08
CA ALA A 39 2.75 22.14 -1.68
C ALA A 39 3.87 21.16 -2.06
N GLY A 40 4.52 21.42 -3.20
CA GLY A 40 5.53 20.54 -3.79
C GLY A 40 5.03 19.87 -5.06
N GLY A 41 5.76 18.87 -5.55
CA GLY A 41 5.41 18.14 -6.77
C GLY A 41 5.94 18.78 -8.06
N ILE A 42 5.62 18.14 -9.18
CA ILE A 42 6.11 18.54 -10.50
C ILE A 42 5.10 19.46 -11.19
N PRO A 43 5.49 20.69 -11.56
CA PRO A 43 4.64 21.55 -12.37
C PRO A 43 4.60 21.03 -13.81
N ILE A 44 3.41 20.68 -14.30
CA ILE A 44 3.21 20.25 -15.68
C ILE A 44 2.59 21.40 -16.48
N PRO A 45 3.15 21.77 -17.64
CA PRO A 45 2.54 22.76 -18.52
C PRO A 45 1.08 22.41 -18.86
N GLY A 46 0.16 23.34 -18.63
CA GLY A 46 -1.28 23.14 -18.88
C GLY A 46 -2.09 22.66 -17.68
N LEU A 47 -1.46 22.33 -16.55
CA LEU A 47 -2.13 22.05 -15.28
C LEU A 47 -1.93 23.21 -14.30
N SER A 48 -3.00 23.58 -13.59
CA SER A 48 -2.96 24.69 -12.62
C SER A 48 -2.28 24.32 -11.29
N LYS A 49 -2.06 23.02 -11.05
CA LYS A 49 -1.51 22.49 -9.81
C LYS A 49 -0.38 21.51 -10.11
N ALA A 50 0.63 21.50 -9.24
CA ALA A 50 1.71 20.52 -9.30
C ALA A 50 1.20 19.13 -8.91
N ILE A 51 1.79 18.09 -9.50
CA ILE A 51 1.39 16.69 -9.30
C ILE A 51 2.47 15.96 -8.51
N HIS A 52 2.06 15.18 -7.51
CA HIS A 52 2.94 14.35 -6.69
C HIS A 52 2.91 12.91 -7.21
N PHE A 53 3.49 12.68 -8.39
CA PHE A 53 3.33 11.42 -9.15
C PHE A 53 3.50 10.15 -8.31
N ARG A 54 4.54 10.07 -7.48
CA ARG A 54 4.74 8.92 -6.57
C ARG A 54 3.58 8.71 -5.61
N ALA A 55 3.12 9.76 -4.94
CA ALA A 55 2.03 9.68 -3.98
C ALA A 55 0.67 9.44 -4.66
N ASP A 56 0.41 10.14 -5.76
CA ASP A 56 -0.80 9.99 -6.59
C ASP A 56 -0.95 8.55 -7.08
N MET A 57 0.09 8.01 -7.73
CA MET A 57 0.06 6.65 -8.28
C MET A 57 0.00 5.59 -7.17
N ALA A 58 0.68 5.80 -6.05
CA ALA A 58 0.56 4.93 -4.89
C ALA A 58 -0.87 4.88 -4.36
N LEU A 59 -1.56 6.04 -4.25
CA LEU A 59 -2.94 6.08 -3.77
C LEU A 59 -3.95 5.52 -4.77
N PHE A 60 -3.78 5.73 -6.07
CA PHE A 60 -4.61 5.05 -7.07
C PHE A 60 -4.45 3.53 -7.01
N LEU A 61 -3.22 3.05 -6.83
CA LEU A 61 -2.96 1.63 -6.69
C LEU A 61 -3.54 1.07 -5.39
N ALA A 62 -3.43 1.82 -4.29
CA ALA A 62 -4.06 1.48 -3.02
C ALA A 62 -5.58 1.34 -3.16
N LEU A 63 -6.23 2.27 -3.88
CA LEU A 63 -7.66 2.23 -4.16
C LEU A 63 -8.03 1.00 -5.00
N ALA A 64 -7.32 0.77 -6.10
CA ALA A 64 -7.58 -0.35 -7.00
C ALA A 64 -7.45 -1.70 -6.29
N LEU A 65 -6.37 -1.89 -5.52
CA LEU A 65 -6.12 -3.11 -4.74
C LEU A 65 -7.17 -3.29 -3.64
N SER A 66 -7.59 -2.21 -2.97
CA SER A 66 -8.64 -2.27 -1.95
C SER A 66 -10.01 -2.63 -2.54
N LEU A 67 -10.35 -2.10 -3.71
CA LEU A 67 -11.58 -2.48 -4.42
C LEU A 67 -11.54 -3.93 -4.90
N LEU A 68 -10.40 -4.39 -5.44
CA LEU A 68 -10.21 -5.80 -5.81
C LEU A 68 -10.29 -6.72 -4.58
N SER A 69 -9.73 -6.30 -3.44
CA SER A 69 -9.85 -7.00 -2.16
C SER A 69 -11.30 -7.08 -1.69
N LEU A 70 -12.04 -5.97 -1.76
CA LEU A 70 -13.46 -5.90 -1.42
C LEU A 70 -14.27 -6.88 -2.27
N VAL A 71 -14.07 -6.87 -3.59
CA VAL A 71 -14.73 -7.80 -4.53
C VAL A 71 -14.34 -9.25 -4.23
N ALA A 72 -13.06 -9.52 -3.99
CA ALA A 72 -12.59 -10.86 -3.63
C ALA A 72 -13.26 -11.36 -2.34
N PHE A 73 -13.39 -10.51 -1.32
CA PHE A 73 -14.12 -10.86 -0.11
C PHE A 73 -15.60 -11.10 -0.40
N ILE A 74 -16.29 -10.20 -1.11
CA ILE A 74 -17.71 -10.38 -1.48
C ILE A 74 -17.91 -11.70 -2.23
N CYS A 75 -17.08 -11.99 -3.24
CA CYS A 75 -17.12 -13.25 -3.99
C CYS A 75 -16.77 -14.48 -3.15
N SER A 76 -15.96 -14.31 -2.10
CA SER A 76 -15.64 -15.43 -1.19
C SER A 76 -16.81 -15.82 -0.30
N SER A 77 -17.77 -14.92 -0.08
CA SER A 77 -18.93 -15.13 0.79
C SER A 77 -19.76 -16.31 0.31
N ALA A 78 -19.59 -17.47 0.93
CA ALA A 78 -20.50 -18.59 0.72
C ALA A 78 -21.67 -18.43 1.69
N LEU A 79 -22.89 -18.39 1.15
CA LEU A 79 -24.13 -18.58 1.93
C LEU A 79 -24.30 -20.08 2.17
N ASP A 80 -23.41 -20.70 2.93
CA ASP A 80 -23.66 -22.04 3.48
C ASP A 80 -24.47 -21.90 4.77
N ASP A 81 -25.35 -22.85 5.07
CA ASP A 81 -26.20 -22.88 6.27
C ASP A 81 -25.38 -22.85 7.57
N GLN A 82 -24.09 -23.17 7.49
CA GLN A 82 -23.13 -23.11 8.59
C GLN A 82 -22.34 -21.79 8.70
N GLY A 83 -22.51 -20.85 7.75
CA GLY A 83 -21.83 -19.55 7.76
C GLY A 83 -20.30 -19.65 7.67
N THR A 84 -19.77 -20.50 6.78
CA THR A 84 -18.32 -20.65 6.59
C THR A 84 -17.89 -20.37 5.14
N CYS A 85 -16.75 -19.71 4.96
CA CYS A 85 -16.12 -19.49 3.66
C CYS A 85 -15.05 -20.54 3.39
N ASP A 86 -15.20 -21.34 2.32
CA ASP A 86 -14.17 -22.28 1.82
C ASP A 86 -13.57 -21.84 0.47
N HIS A 87 -13.85 -20.59 0.04
CA HIS A 87 -13.42 -20.14 -1.28
C HIS A 87 -11.99 -19.58 -1.25
N ARG A 88 -11.10 -20.13 -2.10
CA ARG A 88 -9.67 -19.77 -2.23
C ARG A 88 -9.42 -18.28 -2.48
N ILE A 89 -10.42 -17.61 -3.05
CA ILE A 89 -10.40 -16.16 -3.32
C ILE A 89 -10.32 -15.32 -2.03
N PHE A 90 -10.67 -15.90 -0.88
CA PHE A 90 -10.56 -15.25 0.42
C PHE A 90 -9.12 -14.80 0.73
N ILE A 91 -8.15 -15.71 0.60
CA ILE A 91 -6.73 -15.39 0.85
C ILE A 91 -6.21 -14.40 -0.19
N VAL A 92 -6.68 -14.49 -1.44
CA VAL A 92 -6.36 -13.48 -2.46
C VAL A 92 -6.84 -12.09 -2.02
N GLY A 93 -8.06 -12.00 -1.48
CA GLY A 93 -8.60 -10.77 -0.90
C GLY A 93 -7.75 -10.23 0.24
N GLU A 94 -7.26 -11.07 1.15
CA GLU A 94 -6.34 -10.65 2.22
C GLU A 94 -5.00 -10.13 1.69
N LEU A 95 -4.41 -10.81 0.72
CA LEU A 95 -3.14 -10.36 0.12
C LEU A 95 -3.29 -9.00 -0.56
N LEU A 96 -4.39 -8.81 -1.31
CA LEU A 96 -4.70 -7.54 -1.95
C LEU A 96 -4.98 -6.42 -0.93
N MET A 97 -5.64 -6.74 0.19
CA MET A 97 -5.87 -5.80 1.29
C MET A 97 -4.54 -5.28 1.85
N TYR A 98 -3.59 -6.18 2.12
CA TYR A 98 -2.28 -5.81 2.63
C TYR A 98 -1.45 -5.00 1.64
N LEU A 99 -1.46 -5.37 0.35
CA LEU A 99 -0.83 -4.56 -0.70
C LEU A 99 -1.46 -3.16 -0.76
N GLY A 100 -2.78 -3.08 -0.73
CA GLY A 100 -3.52 -1.81 -0.71
C GLY A 100 -3.08 -0.93 0.46
N LEU A 101 -2.95 -1.51 1.65
CA LEU A 101 -2.49 -0.80 2.85
C LEU A 101 -1.04 -0.32 2.74
N ALA A 102 -0.14 -1.11 2.18
CA ALA A 102 1.25 -0.71 1.96
C ALA A 102 1.36 0.48 0.98
N HIS A 103 0.52 0.48 -0.06
CA HIS A 103 0.43 1.59 -1.00
C HIS A 103 -0.21 2.84 -0.38
N THR A 104 -1.22 2.69 0.49
CA THR A 104 -1.75 3.80 1.30
C THR A 104 -0.65 4.41 2.18
N ALA A 105 0.15 3.57 2.84
CA ALA A 105 1.27 4.06 3.67
C ALA A 105 2.26 4.87 2.83
N THR A 106 2.65 4.38 1.65
CA THR A 106 3.53 5.13 0.74
C THR A 106 2.91 6.46 0.32
N GLY A 107 1.65 6.44 -0.11
CA GLY A 107 0.91 7.61 -0.55
C GLY A 107 0.70 8.66 0.53
N PHE A 108 0.70 8.26 1.80
CA PHE A 108 0.55 9.16 2.93
C PHE A 108 1.88 9.66 3.49
N PHE A 109 2.78 8.74 3.86
CA PHE A 109 4.00 9.06 4.59
C PHE A 109 5.06 9.72 3.70
N SER A 110 5.14 9.36 2.41
CA SER A 110 6.11 9.96 1.49
C SER A 110 5.89 11.46 1.27
N PRO A 111 4.71 11.96 0.85
CA PRO A 111 4.51 13.39 0.67
C PRO A 111 4.54 14.17 1.99
N LEU A 112 4.14 13.54 3.11
CA LEU A 112 4.25 14.15 4.44
C LEU A 112 5.72 14.36 4.85
N ASN A 113 6.58 13.37 4.59
CA ASN A 113 8.03 13.48 4.83
C ASN A 113 8.66 14.62 4.00
N ALA A 114 8.26 14.75 2.73
CA ALA A 114 8.67 15.86 1.86
C ALA A 114 8.16 17.22 2.37
N THR A 115 6.93 17.27 2.89
CA THR A 115 6.35 18.49 3.46
C THR A 115 7.14 18.97 4.67
N PHE A 116 7.51 18.10 5.60
CA PHE A 116 8.35 18.48 6.76
C PHE A 116 9.72 19.02 6.34
N LEU A 117 10.30 18.47 5.27
CA LEU A 117 11.56 18.99 4.72
C LEU A 117 11.40 20.45 4.22
N VAL A 118 10.30 20.74 3.52
CA VAL A 118 9.99 22.10 3.04
C VAL A 118 9.70 23.05 4.21
N VAL A 119 8.96 22.61 5.22
CA VAL A 119 8.68 23.41 6.43
C VAL A 119 9.98 23.76 7.16
N GLY A 120 10.91 22.81 7.28
CA GLY A 120 12.23 23.04 7.87
C GLY A 120 13.04 24.12 7.16
N GLN A 121 12.88 24.25 5.83
CA GLN A 121 13.53 25.32 5.05
C GLN A 121 12.94 26.71 5.32
N HIS A 122 11.68 26.79 5.74
CA HIS A 122 10.99 28.06 6.02
C HIS A 122 11.07 28.48 7.49
N LEU A 123 11.35 27.55 8.40
CA LEU A 123 11.47 27.79 9.85
C LEU A 123 12.84 27.34 10.37
N PRO A 124 13.94 28.01 9.96
CA PRO A 124 15.30 27.57 10.27
C PRO A 124 15.58 27.51 11.78
N ASP A 125 15.00 28.41 12.57
CA ASP A 125 15.16 28.44 14.03
C ASP A 125 14.55 27.23 14.75
N GLN A 126 13.68 26.48 14.06
CA GLN A 126 12.99 25.28 14.59
C GLN A 126 13.38 24.01 13.83
N PHE A 127 14.47 24.06 13.05
CA PHE A 127 14.85 22.98 12.14
C PHE A 127 15.06 21.64 12.89
N GLU A 128 15.65 21.66 14.08
CA GLU A 128 15.89 20.45 14.87
C GLU A 128 14.58 19.77 15.30
N GLN A 129 13.58 20.53 15.76
CA GLN A 129 12.28 19.99 16.14
C GLN A 129 11.53 19.44 14.92
N ILE A 130 11.61 20.14 13.78
CA ILE A 130 11.01 19.69 12.52
C ILE A 130 11.70 18.41 12.01
N ALA A 131 13.02 18.30 12.15
CA ALA A 131 13.76 17.10 11.80
C ALA A 131 13.32 15.89 12.64
N LEU A 132 13.11 16.08 13.95
CA LEU A 132 12.57 15.02 14.82
C LEU A 132 11.17 14.57 14.38
N PHE A 133 10.28 15.49 14.02
CA PHE A 133 8.96 15.13 13.50
C PHE A 133 9.06 14.37 12.18
N ARG A 134 9.95 14.79 11.28
CA ARG A 134 10.23 14.09 10.03
C ARG A 134 10.71 12.67 10.27
N GLU A 135 11.67 12.47 11.17
CA GLU A 135 12.18 11.15 11.53
C GLU A 135 11.09 10.25 12.13
N ALA A 136 10.26 10.79 13.03
CA ALA A 136 9.15 10.03 13.60
C ALA A 136 8.17 9.56 12.52
N VAL A 137 7.80 10.45 11.59
CA VAL A 137 6.94 10.13 10.43
C VAL A 137 7.58 9.06 9.56
N PHE A 138 8.87 9.18 9.25
CA PHE A 138 9.62 8.20 8.48
C PHE A 138 9.61 6.82 9.14
N TYR A 139 9.95 6.72 10.43
CA TYR A 139 10.01 5.43 11.13
C TYR A 139 8.63 4.79 11.29
N MET A 140 7.61 5.57 11.66
CA MET A 140 6.24 5.06 11.78
C MET A 140 5.72 4.54 10.44
N GLY A 141 5.89 5.32 9.37
CA GLY A 141 5.49 4.92 8.04
C GLY A 141 6.25 3.68 7.56
N SER A 142 7.57 3.62 7.80
CA SER A 142 8.41 2.48 7.42
C SER A 142 7.95 1.19 8.10
N LEU A 143 7.62 1.26 9.40
CA LEU A 143 7.13 0.11 10.15
C LEU A 143 5.78 -0.37 9.62
N VAL A 144 4.84 0.55 9.38
CA VAL A 144 3.53 0.22 8.80
C VAL A 144 3.70 -0.41 7.42
N TRP A 145 4.55 0.16 6.57
CA TRP A 145 4.81 -0.33 5.23
C TRP A 145 5.44 -1.73 5.24
N LEU A 146 6.48 -1.96 6.05
CA LEU A 146 7.13 -3.27 6.20
C LEU A 146 6.16 -4.33 6.73
N ALA A 147 5.32 -3.95 7.71
CA ALA A 147 4.33 -4.83 8.27
C ALA A 147 3.28 -5.22 7.21
N ALA A 148 2.81 -4.26 6.42
CA ALA A 148 1.81 -4.48 5.37
C ALA A 148 2.37 -5.27 4.18
N ILE A 149 3.59 -4.99 3.74
CA ILE A 149 4.16 -5.58 2.51
C ILE A 149 4.76 -6.98 2.75
N TYR A 150 5.32 -7.25 3.95
CA TYR A 150 6.02 -8.50 4.22
C TYR A 150 5.36 -9.33 5.31
N ILE A 151 5.10 -8.74 6.48
CA ILE A 151 4.72 -9.49 7.68
C ILE A 151 3.27 -10.03 7.56
N GLY A 152 2.31 -9.16 7.28
CA GLY A 152 0.89 -9.51 7.15
C GLY A 152 0.64 -10.61 6.11
N PRO A 153 1.07 -10.43 4.85
CA PRO A 153 0.96 -11.42 3.79
C PRO A 153 1.60 -12.76 4.14
N THR A 154 2.78 -12.75 4.76
CA THR A 154 3.47 -13.98 5.18
C THR A 154 2.66 -14.73 6.23
N ILE A 155 2.15 -14.03 7.25
CA ILE A 155 1.31 -14.63 8.28
C ILE A 155 0.01 -15.17 7.68
N ALA A 156 -0.62 -14.44 6.76
CA ALA A 156 -1.83 -14.87 6.06
C ALA A 156 -1.60 -16.18 5.27
N LEU A 157 -0.48 -16.29 4.56
CA LEU A 157 -0.11 -17.50 3.82
C LEU A 157 0.22 -18.68 4.75
N ILE A 158 0.97 -18.46 5.84
CA ILE A 158 1.33 -19.51 6.81
C ILE A 158 0.08 -20.07 7.50
N ARG A 159 -0.87 -19.20 7.84
CA ARG A 159 -2.12 -19.58 8.51
C ARG A 159 -3.21 -20.01 7.53
N ALA A 160 -2.96 -19.96 6.22
CA ALA A 160 -3.94 -20.35 5.22
C ALA A 160 -4.26 -21.85 5.39
N PRO A 161 -5.53 -22.22 5.50
CA PRO A 161 -5.94 -23.62 5.74
C PRO A 161 -5.77 -24.54 4.52
N PHE A 162 -5.03 -24.13 3.48
CA PHE A 162 -4.90 -24.85 2.22
C PHE A 162 -3.70 -25.82 2.21
N SER A 163 -3.70 -26.73 1.23
CA SER A 163 -2.55 -27.62 0.99
C SER A 163 -1.26 -26.83 0.71
N LYS A 164 -0.10 -27.38 1.11
CA LYS A 164 1.23 -26.76 0.89
C LYS A 164 1.47 -26.33 -0.56
N LYS A 165 1.02 -27.13 -1.54
CA LYS A 165 1.14 -26.81 -2.98
C LYS A 165 0.34 -25.55 -3.34
N MET A 166 -0.86 -25.38 -2.79
CA MET A 166 -1.69 -24.21 -3.04
C MET A 166 -1.10 -22.97 -2.37
N THR A 167 -0.67 -23.08 -1.12
CA THR A 167 -0.01 -21.98 -0.39
C THR A 167 1.25 -21.52 -1.11
N LEU A 168 2.06 -22.44 -1.64
CA LEU A 168 3.22 -22.09 -2.46
C LEU A 168 2.83 -21.34 -3.73
N LYS A 169 1.79 -21.79 -4.45
CA LYS A 169 1.28 -21.08 -5.63
C LYS A 169 0.82 -19.66 -5.29
N LEU A 170 0.07 -19.49 -4.21
CA LEU A 170 -0.37 -18.17 -3.74
C LEU A 170 0.82 -17.28 -3.34
N GLY A 171 1.84 -17.85 -2.69
CA GLY A 171 3.09 -17.14 -2.39
C GLY A 171 3.84 -16.70 -3.66
N LEU A 172 3.93 -17.56 -4.67
CA LEU A 172 4.54 -17.19 -5.96
C LEU A 172 3.77 -16.10 -6.69
N VAL A 173 2.43 -16.18 -6.69
CA VAL A 173 1.57 -15.13 -7.25
C VAL A 173 1.78 -13.82 -6.48
N TYR A 174 1.87 -13.88 -5.15
CA TYR A 174 2.13 -12.71 -4.33
C TYR A 174 3.48 -12.05 -4.65
N VAL A 175 4.55 -12.86 -4.76
CA VAL A 175 5.88 -12.36 -5.16
C VAL A 175 5.86 -11.77 -6.56
N ALA A 176 5.16 -12.39 -7.51
CA ALA A 176 5.01 -11.84 -8.86
C ALA A 176 4.28 -10.49 -8.85
N SER A 177 3.21 -10.37 -8.05
CA SER A 177 2.52 -9.10 -7.84
C SER A 177 3.45 -8.05 -7.25
N LEU A 178 4.25 -8.38 -6.22
CA LEU A 178 5.24 -7.47 -5.64
C LEU A 178 6.24 -6.95 -6.69
N VAL A 179 6.81 -7.85 -7.49
CA VAL A 179 7.75 -7.47 -8.56
C VAL A 179 7.09 -6.49 -9.54
N LEU A 180 5.85 -6.76 -9.94
CA LEU A 180 5.10 -5.87 -10.84
C LEU A 180 4.83 -4.50 -10.20
N MET A 181 4.42 -4.46 -8.93
CA MET A 181 4.11 -3.21 -8.22
C MET A 181 5.37 -2.38 -7.93
N PHE A 182 6.48 -3.02 -7.58
CA PHE A 182 7.78 -2.35 -7.42
C PHE A 182 8.32 -1.86 -8.76
N TRP A 183 8.13 -2.63 -9.84
CA TRP A 183 8.50 -2.17 -11.17
C TRP A 183 7.70 -0.92 -11.58
N PHE A 184 6.39 -0.92 -11.32
CA PHE A 184 5.55 0.24 -11.58
C PHE A 184 5.98 1.45 -10.73
N SER A 185 6.17 1.28 -9.42
CA SER A 185 6.68 2.33 -8.53
C SER A 185 8.03 2.88 -8.99
N HIS A 186 8.90 2.01 -9.50
CA HIS A 186 10.18 2.40 -10.07
C HIS A 186 9.99 3.27 -11.33
N GLN A 187 9.08 2.91 -12.24
CA GLN A 187 8.77 3.74 -13.42
C GLN A 187 8.26 5.11 -13.03
N VAL A 188 7.40 5.19 -12.01
CA VAL A 188 6.90 6.46 -11.48
C VAL A 188 8.05 7.30 -10.93
N THR A 189 8.97 6.70 -10.17
CA THR A 189 10.14 7.38 -9.63
C THR A 189 11.08 7.88 -10.72
N LEU A 190 11.31 7.09 -11.78
CA LEU A 190 12.11 7.51 -12.95
C LEU A 190 11.47 8.70 -13.66
N PHE A 191 10.14 8.66 -13.83
CA PHE A 191 9.39 9.75 -14.42
C PHE A 191 9.50 11.03 -13.59
N GLU A 192 9.35 10.93 -12.27
CA GLU A 192 9.45 12.08 -11.36
C GLU A 192 10.87 12.67 -11.36
N ALA A 193 11.89 11.82 -11.29
CA ALA A 193 13.30 12.25 -11.34
C ALA A 193 13.66 12.94 -12.66
N ALA A 194 13.14 12.47 -13.80
CA ALA A 194 13.40 13.07 -15.11
C ALA A 194 12.74 14.45 -15.30
N ASN A 195 11.65 14.71 -14.58
CA ASN A 195 10.85 15.93 -14.74
C ASN A 195 10.99 16.93 -13.58
N THR A 196 11.83 16.63 -12.58
CA THR A 196 12.15 17.55 -11.50
C THR A 196 13.36 18.41 -11.88
N THR A 197 13.22 19.74 -11.84
CA THR A 197 14.21 20.74 -12.31
C THR A 197 15.51 20.82 -11.50
N LYS A 198 15.71 19.99 -10.47
CA LYS A 198 16.88 20.01 -9.59
C LYS A 198 17.80 18.81 -9.84
N VAL A 199 18.84 19.02 -10.66
CA VAL A 199 20.11 18.24 -10.82
C VAL A 199 19.91 16.76 -11.19
N PRO A 200 20.77 16.14 -12.05
CA PRO A 200 20.62 14.73 -12.39
C PRO A 200 21.03 13.89 -11.18
N LEU A 201 20.09 13.62 -10.28
CA LEU A 201 20.20 12.54 -9.32
C LEU A 201 20.30 11.25 -10.14
N LYS A 202 21.35 10.47 -9.89
CA LYS A 202 21.44 9.11 -10.42
C LYS A 202 20.12 8.41 -10.07
N PRO A 203 19.35 7.94 -11.07
CA PRO A 203 18.05 7.37 -10.79
C PRO A 203 18.20 6.22 -9.78
N PRO A 204 17.29 6.12 -8.79
CA PRO A 204 17.35 5.07 -7.80
C PRO A 204 17.33 3.71 -8.48
N HIS A 205 18.07 2.74 -7.96
CA HIS A 205 18.07 1.40 -8.53
C HIS A 205 16.76 0.69 -8.18
N PHE A 206 16.22 -0.13 -9.10
CA PHE A 206 15.00 -0.93 -8.88
C PHE A 206 14.98 -1.65 -7.51
N TRP A 207 16.12 -2.18 -7.07
CA TRP A 207 16.24 -2.89 -5.79
C TRP A 207 15.92 -2.04 -4.56
N GLN A 208 15.99 -0.71 -4.66
CA GLN A 208 15.61 0.19 -3.57
C GLN A 208 14.09 0.21 -3.36
N GLU A 209 13.27 -0.19 -4.33
CA GLU A 209 11.82 -0.32 -4.16
C GLU A 209 11.44 -1.48 -3.22
N LEU A 210 12.33 -2.47 -3.02
CA LEU A 210 12.16 -3.49 -1.97
C LEU A 210 12.14 -2.87 -0.56
N LEU A 211 12.71 -1.69 -0.41
CA LEU A 211 12.71 -0.89 0.80
C LEU A 211 12.21 0.51 0.45
N GLN A 212 11.01 0.57 -0.13
CA GLN A 212 10.37 1.81 -0.58
C GLN A 212 10.46 2.99 0.40
N PRO A 213 10.42 2.81 1.73
CA PRO A 213 10.60 3.91 2.66
C PRO A 213 11.94 4.66 2.52
N MET A 214 13.02 3.99 2.10
CA MET A 214 14.32 4.63 1.86
C MET A 214 14.30 5.67 0.73
N LEU A 215 13.24 5.68 -0.07
CA LEU A 215 13.03 6.60 -1.19
C LEU A 215 12.05 7.74 -0.84
N TRP A 216 11.62 7.85 0.42
CA TRP A 216 10.71 8.91 0.90
C TRP A 216 11.42 10.19 1.35
#